data_AF-A0A1X3J4H4-F1
#
_entry.id   AF-A0A1X3J4H4-F1
#
_cell.length_a   1.000
_cell.length_b   1.000
_cell.length_c   1.000
_cell.angle_alpha   90.00
_cell.angle_beta   90.00
_cell.angle_gamma   90.00
#
_symmetry.space_group_name_H-M   'P 1'
#
loop_
_entity.id
_entity.type
_entity.pdbx_description
1 polymer ?
#
loop_
_entity_poly.entity_id
_entity_poly.type
_entity_poly.pdbx_seq_one_letter_code
_entity_poly.pdbx_strand_id
1 'polypeptide(L)'
;MMKWKTWFPLNLAIIRICRMFKDKTVAAEISALMLEIGAKLDNSVSLVQQTCDESELDTYRSAIGEIMGRMLIDIMNPIYKQHPELKPKELN
;
A
#
# COMPACT_ATOMS: atom_id res chain seq x y z
N MET A 1 -47.53 -25.61 -4.15
CA MET A 1 -47.35 -24.81 -5.38
C MET A 1 -47.09 -23.37 -4.98
N MET A 2 -45.86 -22.86 -5.11
CA MET A 2 -45.36 -22.09 -6.28
C MET A 2 -46.06 -20.72 -6.39
N LYS A 3 -45.43 -19.54 -6.41
CA LYS A 3 -44.05 -19.16 -6.79
C LYS A 3 -43.65 -17.86 -6.06
N TRP A 4 -42.56 -17.85 -5.31
CA TRP A 4 -41.85 -16.61 -4.98
C TRP A 4 -40.78 -16.42 -6.06
N LYS A 5 -41.12 -15.63 -7.09
CA LYS A 5 -40.17 -15.25 -8.14
C LYS A 5 -39.13 -14.31 -7.52
N THR A 6 -37.89 -14.72 -7.66
CA THR A 6 -36.66 -13.96 -7.47
C THR A 6 -36.75 -12.56 -8.07
N TRP A 7 -36.56 -11.55 -7.25
CA TRP A 7 -36.02 -10.26 -7.66
C TRP A 7 -34.84 -9.94 -6.73
N PHE A 8 -33.71 -10.57 -7.01
CA PHE A 8 -32.42 -9.93 -6.78
C PHE A 8 -32.32 -8.83 -7.85
N PRO A 9 -32.49 -7.53 -7.56
CA PRO A 9 -31.83 -6.57 -8.42
C PRO A 9 -30.34 -6.73 -8.14
N LEU A 10 -29.56 -6.84 -9.22
CA LEU A 10 -28.12 -6.86 -9.19
C LEU A 10 -27.64 -5.83 -8.18
N ASN A 11 -27.07 -6.29 -7.06
CA ASN A 11 -26.37 -5.41 -6.16
C ASN A 11 -25.21 -4.90 -7.00
N LEU A 12 -25.36 -3.68 -7.53
CA LEU A 12 -24.37 -3.03 -8.34
C LEU A 12 -23.05 -3.26 -7.61
N ALA A 13 -22.16 -3.98 -8.27
CA ALA A 13 -20.76 -3.70 -8.21
C ALA A 13 -20.58 -2.23 -8.61
N ILE A 14 -20.96 -1.32 -7.71
CA ILE A 14 -20.29 -0.05 -7.58
C ILE A 14 -18.92 -0.50 -7.11
N ILE A 15 -18.04 -0.75 -8.09
CA ILE A 15 -16.62 -0.56 -7.93
C ILE A 15 -16.55 0.78 -7.22
N ARG A 16 -16.36 0.75 -5.90
CA ARG A 16 -16.03 1.93 -5.14
C ARG A 16 -14.72 2.32 -5.77
N ILE A 17 -14.75 3.26 -6.71
CA ILE A 17 -13.57 3.99 -7.13
C ILE A 17 -13.18 4.73 -5.85
N CYS A 18 -12.50 4.03 -4.95
CA CYS A 18 -11.89 4.57 -3.75
C CYS A 18 -10.81 5.49 -4.28
N ARG A 19 -11.20 6.70 -4.66
CA ARG A 19 -10.25 7.78 -4.82
C ARG A 19 -9.64 7.99 -3.45
N MET A 20 -8.38 7.60 -3.27
CA MET A 20 -7.73 7.72 -1.98
C MET A 20 -7.61 9.19 -1.60
N PHE A 21 -7.09 10.02 -2.52
CA PHE A 21 -6.99 11.46 -2.36
C PHE A 21 -7.36 12.17 -3.65
N LYS A 22 -8.43 12.98 -3.65
CA LYS A 22 -8.75 13.84 -4.81
C LYS A 22 -7.77 14.99 -4.96
N ASP A 23 -7.33 15.56 -3.84
CA ASP A 23 -6.34 16.62 -3.79
C ASP A 23 -4.95 16.06 -4.11
N LYS A 24 -4.31 16.60 -5.15
CA LYS A 24 -2.99 16.17 -5.59
C LYS A 24 -1.89 16.60 -4.62
N THR A 25 -2.01 17.74 -3.96
CA THR A 25 -1.02 18.22 -2.98
C THR A 25 -0.99 17.26 -1.80
N VAL A 26 -2.15 16.88 -1.27
CA VAL A 26 -2.24 15.87 -0.20
C VAL A 26 -1.70 14.52 -0.67
N ALA A 27 -2.03 14.10 -1.90
CA ALA A 27 -1.51 12.85 -2.44
C ALA A 27 0.03 12.83 -2.55
N ALA A 28 0.62 13.96 -2.97
CA ALA A 28 2.07 14.12 -3.07
C ALA A 28 2.74 14.13 -1.69
N GLU A 29 2.17 14.83 -0.72
CA GLU A 29 2.70 14.86 0.66
C GLU A 29 2.69 13.47 1.30
N ILE A 30 1.58 12.72 1.16
CA ILE A 30 1.49 11.36 1.70
C ILE A 30 2.41 10.40 0.94
N SER A 31 2.53 10.53 -0.38
CA SER A 31 3.49 9.74 -1.17
C SER A 31 4.93 9.96 -0.71
N ALA A 32 5.34 11.22 -0.52
CA ALA A 32 6.66 11.58 -0.02
C ALA A 32 6.90 11.02 1.40
N LEU A 33 5.90 11.15 2.29
CA LEU A 33 5.98 10.60 3.64
C LEU A 33 6.14 9.07 3.65
N MET A 34 5.40 8.34 2.80
CA MET A 34 5.54 6.89 2.70
C MET A 34 6.94 6.48 2.22
N LEU A 35 7.52 7.22 1.28
CA LEU A 35 8.90 7.00 0.83
C LEU A 35 9.91 7.26 1.96
N GLU A 36 9.75 8.35 2.72
CA GLU A 36 10.60 8.65 3.87
C GLU A 36 10.52 7.54 4.94
N ILE A 37 9.31 7.06 5.26
CA ILE A 37 9.12 5.94 6.19
C ILE A 37 9.77 4.68 5.63
N GLY A 38 9.58 4.37 4.34
CA GLY A 38 10.22 3.23 3.69
C GLY A 38 11.74 3.25 3.82
N ALA A 39 12.38 4.41 3.62
CA ALA A 39 13.82 4.58 3.81
C ALA A 39 14.25 4.39 5.28
N LYS A 40 13.45 4.85 6.25
CA LYS A 40 13.73 4.63 7.68
C LYS A 40 13.62 3.15 8.06
N LEU A 41 12.65 2.44 7.51
CA LEU A 41 12.46 1.01 7.73
C LEU A 41 13.59 0.19 7.08
N ASP A 42 14.03 0.56 5.89
CA ASP A 42 15.17 -0.08 5.23
C ASP A 42 16.47 0.11 6.05
N ASN A 43 16.70 1.32 6.55
CA ASN A 43 17.81 1.61 7.46
C ASN A 43 17.72 0.81 8.77
N SER A 44 16.51 0.57 9.30
CA SER A 44 16.36 -0.22 10.53
C SER A 44 16.66 -1.71 10.28
N VAL A 45 16.34 -2.25 9.10
CA VAL A 45 16.78 -3.60 8.69
C VAL A 45 18.30 -3.65 8.56
N SER A 46 18.92 -2.63 7.97
CA SER A 46 20.39 -2.54 7.86
C SER A 46 21.08 -2.52 9.22
N LEU A 47 20.50 -1.85 10.21
CA LEU A 47 21.00 -1.88 11.58
C LEU A 47 21.00 -3.31 12.15
N VAL A 48 19.86 -4.00 12.09
CA VAL A 48 19.74 -5.38 12.59
C VAL A 48 20.70 -6.31 11.86
N GLN A 49 20.84 -6.17 10.54
CA GLN A 49 21.79 -6.94 9.72
C GLN A 49 23.24 -6.79 10.18
N GLN A 50 23.62 -5.61 10.71
CA GLN A 50 24.98 -5.33 11.17
C GLN A 50 25.25 -5.77 12.60
N THR A 51 24.22 -5.88 13.45
CA THR A 51 24.36 -6.07 14.90
C THR A 51 23.90 -7.43 15.42
N CYS A 52 22.96 -8.06 14.74
CA CYS A 52 22.26 -9.25 15.19
C CYS A 52 22.64 -10.49 14.38
N ASP A 53 22.25 -11.67 14.85
CA ASP A 53 22.45 -12.90 14.10
C ASP A 53 21.44 -13.06 12.96
N GLU A 54 21.67 -14.07 12.11
CA GLU A 54 20.84 -14.32 10.92
C GLU A 54 19.38 -14.68 11.27
N SER A 55 19.14 -15.36 12.39
CA SER A 55 17.79 -15.74 12.82
C SER A 55 16.98 -14.53 13.28
N GLU A 56 17.61 -13.63 14.04
CA GLU A 56 17.02 -12.36 14.45
C GLU A 56 16.74 -11.45 13.25
N LEU A 57 17.71 -11.34 12.34
CA LEU A 57 17.55 -10.61 11.09
C LEU A 57 16.39 -11.15 10.27
N ASP A 58 16.30 -12.47 10.07
CA ASP A 58 15.26 -13.09 9.26
C ASP A 58 13.86 -12.81 9.78
N THR A 59 13.71 -12.88 11.10
CA THR A 59 12.46 -12.54 11.77
C THR A 59 12.12 -11.06 11.57
N TYR A 60 13.08 -10.16 11.79
CA TYR A 60 12.87 -8.73 11.70
C TYR A 60 12.60 -8.26 10.26
N ARG A 61 13.42 -8.67 9.29
CA ARG A 61 13.28 -8.27 7.89
C ARG A 61 11.96 -8.76 7.29
N SER A 62 11.45 -9.92 7.73
CA SER A 62 10.15 -10.43 7.32
C SER A 62 9.01 -9.53 7.79
N ALA A 63 9.04 -9.11 9.06
CA ALA A 63 8.05 -8.19 9.62
C ALA A 63 8.08 -6.81 8.94
N ILE A 64 9.28 -6.26 8.70
CA ILE A 64 9.43 -4.99 7.98
C ILE A 64 8.96 -5.11 6.53
N GLY A 65 9.27 -6.22 5.86
CA GLY A 65 8.81 -6.50 4.51
C GLY A 65 7.28 -6.50 4.40
N GLU A 66 6.58 -7.06 5.38
CA GLU A 66 5.10 -7.01 5.44
C GLU A 66 4.59 -5.57 5.55
N ILE A 67 5.18 -4.76 6.44
CA ILE A 67 4.80 -3.35 6.62
C ILE A 67 5.00 -2.55 5.32
N MET A 68 6.19 -2.67 4.71
CA MET A 68 6.50 -1.98 3.46
C MET A 68 5.60 -2.45 2.31
N GLY A 69 5.29 -3.75 2.25
CA GLY A 69 4.33 -4.29 1.28
C GLY A 69 2.94 -3.69 1.43
N ARG A 70 2.45 -3.54 2.66
CA ARG A 70 1.15 -2.89 2.95
C ARG A 70 1.16 -1.41 2.59
N MET A 71 2.21 -0.67 2.92
CA MET A 71 2.36 0.73 2.50
C MET A 71 2.29 0.86 0.97
N LEU A 72 2.97 -0.04 0.24
CA LEU A 72 2.94 -0.02 -1.23
C LEU A 72 1.55 -0.34 -1.78
N ILE A 73 0.94 -1.45 -1.34
CA ILE A 73 -0.32 -1.96 -1.91
C ILE A 73 -1.52 -1.09 -1.50
N ASP A 74 -1.61 -0.70 -0.24
CA ASP A 74 -2.81 -0.09 0.32
C ASP A 74 -2.79 1.45 0.26
N ILE A 75 -1.62 2.07 0.09
CA ILE A 75 -1.46 3.53 0.10
C ILE A 75 -0.85 4.01 -1.22
N MET A 76 0.37 3.60 -1.54
CA MET A 76 1.11 4.19 -2.65
C MET A 76 0.53 3.80 -4.02
N ASN A 77 0.18 2.54 -4.24
CA ASN A 77 -0.44 2.08 -5.48
C ASN A 77 -1.78 2.79 -5.77
N PRO A 78 -2.70 2.96 -4.80
CA PRO A 78 -3.89 3.79 -4.97
C PRO A 78 -3.58 5.24 -5.32
N ILE A 79 -2.57 5.85 -4.68
CA ILE A 79 -2.12 7.22 -5.00
C ILE A 79 -1.67 7.29 -6.46
N TYR A 80 -0.77 6.41 -6.90
CA TYR A 80 -0.22 6.41 -8.26
C TYR A 80 -1.24 6.01 -9.32
N LYS A 81 -2.20 5.14 -9.00
CA LYS A 81 -3.31 4.84 -9.90
C LYS A 81 -4.18 6.07 -10.15
N GLN A 82 -4.32 6.94 -9.16
CA GLN A 82 -5.14 8.14 -9.27
C GLN A 82 -4.38 9.36 -9.80
N HIS A 83 -3.10 9.50 -9.44
CA HIS A 83 -2.19 10.56 -9.87
C HIS A 83 -0.89 9.94 -10.44
N PRO A 84 -0.92 9.39 -11.67
CA PRO A 84 0.21 8.64 -12.25
C PRO A 84 1.50 9.43 -12.35
N GLU A 85 1.42 10.76 -12.46
CA GLU A 85 2.57 11.65 -12.51
C GLU A 85 3.35 11.76 -11.19
N LEU A 86 2.78 11.28 -10.08
CA LEU A 86 3.47 11.20 -8.78
C LEU A 86 4.33 9.94 -8.64
N LYS A 87 4.20 8.95 -9.54
CA LYS A 87 4.95 7.70 -9.45
C LYS A 87 6.46 7.96 -9.66
N PRO A 88 7.33 7.61 -8.70
CA PRO A 88 8.78 7.68 -8.88
C PRO A 88 9.24 6.84 -10.07
N LYS A 89 10.22 7.34 -10.83
CA LYS A 89 10.73 6.66 -12.04
C LYS A 89 11.46 5.37 -11.70
N GLU A 90 11.99 5.29 -10.48
CA GLU A 90 12.73 4.17 -9.93
C GLU A 90 11.82 2.96 -9.66
N LEU A 91 10.49 3.17 -9.60
CA LEU A 91 9.48 2.13 -9.40
C LEU A 91 8.81 1.67 -10.71
N ASN A 92 9.42 1.95 -11.88
CA ASN A 92 8.87 1.63 -13.20
C ASN A 92 9.13 0.20 -13.65
#